data_AF-A0A8X7WH48-F1
#
_entry.id   AF-A0A8X7WH48-F1
#
_cell.length_a   1.000
_cell.length_b   1.000
_cell.length_c   1.000
_cell.angle_alpha   90.00
_cell.angle_beta   90.00
_cell.angle_gamma   90.00
#
_symmetry.space_group_name_H-M   'P 1'
#
loop_
_entity.id
_entity.type
_entity.pdbx_description
1 polymer ?
#
loop_
_entity_poly.entity_id
_entity_poly.type
_entity_poly.pdbx_seq_one_letter_code
_entity_poly.pdbx_strand_id
1 'polypeptide(L)' 'MEEDEEEIAEIKAGHFEESMKYARRSVSDADIRKYQAFAQTLQQSRGIGSEFSFPEATGTGATATTAGGADPLLMREE' A
#
# COMPACT_ATOMS: atom_id res chain seq x y z
N MET A 1 -46.95 -15.61 -19.53
CA MET A 1 -46.05 -15.51 -18.37
C MET A 1 -45.67 -14.05 -18.34
N GLU A 2 -46.38 -13.28 -17.52
CA GLU A 2 -45.93 -11.92 -17.20
C GLU A 2 -44.66 -12.16 -16.39
N GLU A 3 -43.52 -11.94 -17.03
CA GLU A 3 -42.26 -11.84 -16.32
C GLU A 3 -42.43 -10.60 -15.45
N ASP A 4 -42.78 -10.83 -14.18
CA ASP A 4 -42.66 -9.86 -13.11
C ASP A 4 -41.18 -9.45 -13.09
N GLU A 5 -40.83 -8.46 -13.92
CA GLU A 5 -39.59 -7.71 -13.82
C GLU A 5 -39.65 -6.99 -12.47
N GLU A 6 -39.28 -7.71 -11.41
CA GLU A 6 -39.04 -7.20 -10.07
C GLU A 6 -38.24 -5.91 -10.22
N GLU A 7 -38.88 -4.77 -9.96
CA GLU A 7 -38.30 -3.43 -10.13
C GLU A 7 -37.01 -3.38 -9.30
N ILE A 8 -35.86 -3.52 -9.98
CA ILE A 8 -34.57 -3.71 -9.32
C ILE A 8 -34.28 -2.43 -8.53
N ALA A 9 -34.33 -2.53 -7.20
CA ALA A 9 -34.07 -1.39 -6.33
C ALA A 9 -32.60 -0.95 -6.47
N GLU A 10 -32.40 0.26 -7.00
CA GLU A 10 -31.08 0.83 -7.21
C GLU A 10 -30.51 1.49 -5.94
N ILE A 11 -29.21 1.28 -5.70
CA ILE A 11 -28.48 1.98 -4.63
C ILE A 11 -28.15 3.41 -5.10
N LYS A 12 -29.01 4.34 -4.70
CA LYS A 12 -28.84 5.80 -4.91
C LYS A 12 -27.89 6.45 -3.89
N ALA A 13 -27.42 7.66 -4.19
CA ALA A 13 -26.51 8.45 -3.35
C ALA A 13 -26.98 8.61 -1.89
N GLY A 14 -28.29 8.78 -1.66
CA GLY A 14 -28.84 8.92 -0.31
C GLY A 14 -28.57 7.72 0.62
N HIS A 15 -28.50 6.50 0.06
CA HIS A 15 -28.16 5.31 0.85
C HIS A 15 -26.70 5.34 1.32
N PHE A 16 -25.79 5.88 0.50
CA PHE A 16 -24.39 6.09 0.89
C PHE A 16 -24.27 7.18 1.94
N GLU A 17 -25.02 8.28 1.83
CA GLU A 17 -25.02 9.35 2.84
C GLU A 17 -25.47 8.84 4.20
N GLU A 18 -26.50 8.00 4.25
CA GLU A 18 -26.94 7.36 5.49
C GLU A 18 -25.88 6.38 6.02
N SER A 19 -25.30 5.55 5.15
CA SER A 19 -24.27 4.58 5.52
C SER A 19 -23.01 5.26 6.08
N MET A 20 -22.59 6.39 5.49
CA MET A 20 -21.40 7.13 5.90
C MET A 20 -21.52 7.75 7.30
N LYS A 21 -22.73 8.00 7.81
CA LYS A 21 -22.94 8.48 9.20
C LYS A 21 -22.45 7.48 10.23
N TYR A 22 -22.54 6.20 9.93
CA TYR A 22 -22.16 5.11 10.84
C TYR A 22 -20.77 4.54 10.53
N ALA A 23 -20.21 4.85 9.36
CA ALA A 23 -18.87 4.42 8.98
C ALA A 23 -17.81 5.12 9.85
N ARG A 24 -16.82 4.35 10.32
CA ARG A 24 -15.68 4.87 11.07
C ARG A 24 -14.40 4.15 10.71
N ARG A 25 -13.26 4.83 10.90
CA ARG A 25 -11.94 4.24 10.73
C ARG A 25 -11.76 3.09 11.72
N SER A 26 -11.39 1.92 11.20
CA SER A 26 -11.12 0.73 12.00
C SER A 26 -9.74 0.76 12.68
N VAL A 27 -8.80 1.56 12.14
CA VAL A 27 -7.42 1.65 12.62
C VAL A 27 -7.15 3.03 13.24
N SER A 28 -6.49 3.02 14.40
CA SER A 28 -6.11 4.24 15.12
C SER A 28 -4.93 4.98 14.47
N ASP A 29 -4.81 6.29 14.69
CA ASP A 29 -3.65 7.05 14.21
C ASP A 29 -2.33 6.59 14.84
N ALA A 30 -2.38 6.06 16.07
CA ALA A 30 -1.23 5.49 16.74
C ALA A 30 -0.70 4.26 16.00
N ASP A 31 -1.59 3.37 15.57
CA ASP A 31 -1.19 2.16 14.85
C ASP A 31 -0.71 2.47 13.43
N ILE A 32 -1.33 3.45 12.76
CA ILE A 32 -0.85 3.94 11.46
C ILE A 32 0.61 4.40 11.54
N ARG A 33 0.97 5.19 12.57
CA ARG A 33 2.35 5.65 12.75
C ARG A 33 3.33 4.51 13.03
N LYS A 34 2.94 3.52 13.83
CA LYS A 34 3.77 2.34 14.11
C LYS A 34 4.07 1.57 12.82
N TYR A 35 3.05 1.34 11.99
CA TYR A 35 3.23 0.60 10.74
C TYR A 35 3.98 1.40 9.67
N GLN A 36 3.81 2.73 9.61
CA GLN A 36 4.62 3.60 8.75
C GLN A 36 6.09 3.55 9.14
N ALA A 37 6.41 3.71 10.43
CA ALA A 37 7.78 3.60 10.93
C ALA A 37 8.38 2.22 10.64
N PHE A 38 7.60 1.15 10.89
CA PHE A 38 8.03 -0.22 10.60
C PHE A 38 8.33 -0.44 9.10
N ALA A 39 7.49 0.05 8.19
CA ALA A 39 7.72 -0.05 6.75
C ALA A 39 9.02 0.66 6.32
N GLN A 40 9.32 1.82 6.92
CA GLN A 40 10.53 2.58 6.64
C GLN A 40 11.80 1.91 7.19
N THR A 41 11.72 1.28 8.37
CA THR A 41 12.87 0.66 9.03
C THR A 41 13.01 -0.84 8.78
N LEU A 42 12.08 -1.47 8.04
CA LEU A 42 12.05 -2.91 7.78
C LEU A 42 13.35 -3.45 7.18
N GLN A 43 14.00 -2.66 6.31
CA GLN A 43 15.29 -3.00 5.71
C GLN A 43 16.48 -2.73 6.65
N GLN A 44 16.36 -1.77 7.58
CA GLN A 44 17.43 -1.42 8.52
C GLN A 44 17.49 -2.40 9.70
N SER A 45 16.34 -2.90 10.18
CA SER A 45 16.26 -3.86 11.29
C SER A 45 16.72 -5.28 10.91
N ARG A 46 16.96 -5.54 9.62
CA ARG A 46 17.65 -6.77 9.18
C ARG A 46 19.13 -6.81 9.57
N GLY A 47 19.58 -5.83 10.35
CA GLY A 47 20.95 -5.72 10.83
C GLY A 47 21.88 -5.31 9.70
N ILE A 48 23.00 -4.70 10.06
CA ILE A 48 24.17 -4.61 9.19
C ILE A 48 24.51 -6.05 8.79
N GLY A 49 24.14 -6.44 7.58
CA GLY A 49 24.03 -7.86 7.21
C GLY A 49 23.78 -8.11 5.73
N SER A 50 24.13 -7.17 4.85
CA SER A 50 24.37 -7.47 3.44
C SER A 50 25.78 -8.04 3.22
N GLU A 51 26.45 -8.57 4.25
CA GLU A 51 27.77 -9.20 4.17
C GLU A 51 27.72 -10.58 3.51
N PHE A 52 26.53 -11.10 3.19
CA PHE A 52 26.44 -12.28 2.34
C PHE A 52 26.44 -11.89 0.86
N SER A 53 27.66 -11.67 0.33
CA SER A 53 27.95 -11.80 -1.09
C SER A 53 28.62 -13.14 -1.33
N PHE A 54 28.11 -13.92 -2.28
CA PHE A 54 28.86 -15.04 -2.81
C PHE A 54 30.19 -14.51 -3.36
N PRO A 55 31.33 -15.18 -3.11
CA PRO A 55 32.60 -14.75 -3.68
C PRO A 55 32.44 -14.60 -5.19
N GLU A 56 32.72 -13.39 -5.69
CA GLU A 56 32.60 -13.04 -7.10
C GLU A 56 33.47 -14.00 -7.91
N ALA A 57 32.82 -14.87 -8.69
CA ALA A 57 33.49 -15.48 -9.82
C ALA A 57 33.77 -14.35 -10.81
N THR A 58 35.03 -13.92 -10.89
CA THR A 58 35.60 -13.03 -11.90
C THR A 58 34.80 -13.08 -13.21
N GLY A 59 33.97 -12.08 -13.47
CA GLY A 59 33.05 -12.16 -14.61
C GLY A 59 32.10 -10.97 -14.81
N THR A 60 32.66 -9.78 -15.02
CA THR A 60 32.13 -8.70 -15.88
C THR A 60 30.67 -8.26 -15.70
N GLY A 61 30.47 -7.05 -15.13
CA GLY A 61 29.40 -6.15 -15.58
C GLY A 61 28.60 -5.46 -14.48
N ALA A 62 29.09 -4.31 -14.00
CA ALA A 62 28.29 -3.29 -13.33
C ALA A 62 27.06 -2.90 -14.20
N THR A 63 25.88 -2.58 -13.66
CA THR A 63 25.62 -1.25 -13.07
C THR A 63 24.22 -1.16 -12.42
N ALA A 64 24.22 -0.63 -11.19
CA ALA A 64 23.24 0.20 -10.47
C ALA A 64 21.83 -0.32 -10.08
N THR A 65 21.69 -0.70 -8.80
CA THR A 65 20.46 -0.47 -8.01
C THR A 65 20.60 0.89 -7.31
N THR A 66 19.83 1.88 -7.72
CA THR A 66 19.74 3.18 -7.04
C THR A 66 19.02 3.03 -5.70
N ALA A 67 19.79 3.16 -4.61
CA ALA A 67 19.27 3.46 -3.29
C ALA A 67 18.80 4.91 -3.24
N GLY A 68 17.51 5.13 -3.00
CA GLY A 68 16.92 6.44 -2.82
C GLY A 68 15.45 6.30 -2.52
N GLY A 69 15.08 6.37 -1.24
CA GLY A 69 13.69 6.46 -0.83
C GLY A 69 13.07 7.75 -1.37
N ALA A 70 12.39 7.64 -2.51
CA ALA A 70 11.39 8.60 -2.95
C ALA A 70 10.05 7.86 -2.90
N ASP A 71 9.11 8.45 -2.16
CA ASP A 71 7.75 7.95 -2.03
C ASP A 71 7.10 7.87 -3.43
N PRO A 72 6.74 6.67 -3.94
CA PRO A 72 6.22 6.52 -5.29
C PRO A 72 4.83 7.16 -5.48
N LEU A 73 4.19 7.63 -4.40
CA LEU A 73 2.88 8.29 -4.46
C LEU A 73 2.95 9.81 -4.67
N LEU A 74 4.12 10.44 -4.57
CA LEU A 74 4.28 11.89 -4.77
C LEU A 74 4.63 12.30 -6.21
N MET A 75 4.70 11.34 -7.14
CA MET A 75 5.06 11.57 -8.56
C MET A 75 3.88 11.39 -9.52
N ARG A 76 2.63 11.29 -9.03
CA ARG A 76 1.43 11.15 -9.86
C ARG A 76 0.53 12.38 -9.77
N GLU A 77 1.06 13.51 -10.21
CA GLU A 77 0.27 14.66 -10.64
C GLU A 77 0.86 15.18 -11.96
N GLU A 78 0.30 14.72 -13.08
CA GLU A 78 0.05 15.48 -14.32
C GLU A 78 -1.20 14.88 -14.99
#